data_AF-A0A1G9D3F8-F1
#
_entry.id   AF-A0A1G9D3F8-F1
#
_cell.length_a   1.000
_cell.length_b   1.000
_cell.length_c   1.000
_cell.angle_alpha   90.00
_cell.angle_beta   90.00
_cell.angle_gamma   90.00
#
_symmetry.space_group_name_H-M   'P 1'
#
loop_
_entity.id
_entity.type
_entity.pdbx_description
1 polymer ?
#
loop_
_entity_poly.entity_id
_entity_poly.type
_entity_poly.pdbx_seq_one_letter_code
_entity_poly.pdbx_strand_id
1 'polypeptide(L)'
;MGEQRFDVNTDEIRAHAQHLQQVTDRIGTAQGAAGEVSLNGTDAYGILCSPILTPLIGAIEVQCMATIATANAAVEATAAGIEGAAETYDAVDQHVSELLESVRNELGEI
;
A
#
# COMPACT_ATOMS: atom_id res chain seq x y z
N MET A 1 37.86 -0.64 -9.66
CA MET A 1 36.44 -1.01 -9.82
C MET A 1 35.75 -0.50 -8.56
N GLY A 2 34.90 0.52 -8.67
CA GLY A 2 34.30 1.15 -7.49
C GLY A 2 33.24 0.24 -6.88
N GLU A 3 33.35 0.02 -5.57
CA GLU A 3 32.39 -0.76 -4.79
C GLU A 3 31.05 -0.03 -4.79
N GLN A 4 30.04 -0.59 -5.46
CA GLN A 4 28.67 -0.10 -5.33
C GLN A 4 28.15 -0.54 -3.96
N ARG A 5 28.26 0.35 -2.98
CA ARG A 5 27.63 0.18 -1.68
C ARG A 5 26.15 0.52 -1.81
N PHE A 6 25.29 -0.45 -1.50
CA PHE A 6 23.88 -0.20 -1.25
C PHE A 6 23.75 0.33 0.18
N ASP A 7 23.26 1.57 0.30
CA ASP A 7 22.86 2.16 1.57
C ASP A 7 21.34 2.17 1.59
N VAL A 8 20.75 1.48 2.58
CA VAL A 8 19.30 1.32 2.68
C VAL A 8 18.84 1.94 3.99
N ASN A 9 18.15 3.07 3.88
CA ASN A 9 17.55 3.74 5.01
C ASN A 9 16.14 3.16 5.27
N THR A 10 16.03 2.27 6.27
CA THR A 10 14.76 1.60 6.59
C THR A 10 13.71 2.56 7.15
N ASP A 11 14.10 3.71 7.71
CA ASP A 11 13.18 4.76 8.15
C ASP A 11 12.51 5.47 6.97
N GLU A 12 13.27 5.78 5.92
CA GLU A 12 12.71 6.36 4.69
C GLU A 12 11.76 5.39 3.98
N ILE A 13 12.09 4.09 3.98
CA ILE A 13 11.23 3.04 3.46
C ILE A 13 9.90 2.99 4.22
N ARG A 14 9.93 3.03 5.56
CA ARG A 14 8.73 3.08 6.41
C ARG A 14 7.91 4.34 6.20
N ALA A 15 8.57 5.50 6.09
CA ALA A 15 7.89 6.76 5.80
C ALA A 15 7.14 6.68 4.45
N HIS A 16 7.75 6.05 3.44
CA HIS A 16 7.09 5.84 2.15
C HIS A 16 5.90 4.87 2.26
N ALA A 17 6.03 3.77 3.00
CA ALA A 17 4.93 2.84 3.26
C ALA A 17 3.73 3.57 3.92
N GLN A 18 3.98 4.44 4.90
CA GLN A 18 2.94 5.28 5.51
C GLN A 18 2.30 6.26 4.51
N HIS A 19 3.08 6.83 3.58
CA HIS A 19 2.52 7.66 2.51
C HIS A 19 1.60 6.85 1.59
N LEU A 20 1.95 5.59 1.28
CA LEU A 20 1.08 4.71 0.50
C LEU A 20 -0.20 4.35 1.25
N GLN A 21 -0.13 4.11 2.57
CA GLN A 21 -1.33 3.90 3.39
C GLN A 21 -2.28 5.11 3.33
N GLN A 22 -1.77 6.34 3.40
CA GLN A 22 -2.58 7.55 3.24
C GLN A 22 -3.23 7.66 1.85
N VAL A 23 -2.58 7.12 0.81
CA VAL A 23 -3.17 7.05 -0.54
C VAL A 23 -4.31 6.03 -0.57
N THR A 24 -4.13 4.86 0.02
CA THR A 24 -5.17 3.84 0.17
C THR A 24 -6.40 4.41 0.89
N ASP A 25 -6.22 5.15 1.98
CA ASP A 25 -7.33 5.78 2.72
C ASP A 25 -8.13 6.77 1.86
N ARG A 26 -7.42 7.55 1.02
CA ARG A 26 -8.05 8.49 0.08
C ARG A 26 -8.82 7.76 -1.01
N ILE A 27 -8.28 6.65 -1.53
CA ILE A 27 -8.98 5.82 -2.53
C ILE A 27 -10.24 5.20 -1.89
N GLY A 28 -10.15 4.70 -0.65
CA GLY A 28 -11.31 4.19 0.09
C GLY A 28 -12.39 5.25 0.30
N THR A 29 -11.99 6.48 0.62
CA THR A 29 -12.92 7.62 0.71
C THR A 29 -13.61 7.88 -0.63
N ALA A 30 -12.86 7.89 -1.74
CA ALA A 30 -13.43 8.07 -3.08
C ALA A 30 -14.38 6.93 -3.47
N GLN A 31 -14.06 5.69 -3.09
CA GLN A 31 -14.94 4.53 -3.32
C GLN A 31 -16.25 4.65 -2.53
N GLY A 32 -16.18 5.11 -1.28
CA GLY A 32 -17.38 5.38 -0.47
C GLY A 32 -18.27 6.44 -1.12
N ALA A 33 -17.69 7.56 -1.53
CA ALA A 33 -18.41 8.64 -2.23
C ALA A 33 -19.02 8.17 -3.56
N ALA A 34 -18.31 7.33 -4.31
CA ALA A 34 -18.85 6.75 -5.54
C ALA A 34 -20.02 5.80 -5.28
N GLY A 35 -19.99 5.05 -4.17
CA GLY A 35 -21.10 4.22 -3.71
C GLY A 35 -22.36 5.02 -3.38
N GLU A 36 -22.20 6.18 -2.71
CA GLU A 36 -23.32 7.07 -2.35
C GLU A 36 -24.06 7.64 -3.57
N VAL A 37 -23.34 7.84 -4.68
CA VAL A 37 -23.89 8.36 -5.94
C VAL A 37 -24.23 7.23 -6.94
N SER A 38 -24.16 5.97 -6.51
CA SER A 38 -24.38 4.83 -7.40
C SER A 38 -25.80 4.81 -8.00
N LEU A 39 -25.90 4.53 -9.30
CA LEU A 39 -27.19 4.40 -10.00
C LEU A 39 -27.93 3.09 -9.67
N ASN A 40 -27.25 2.16 -9.01
CA ASN A 40 -27.82 0.90 -8.53
C ASN A 40 -28.33 1.02 -7.08
N GLY A 41 -28.14 2.17 -6.43
CA GLY A 41 -28.56 2.42 -5.05
C GLY A 41 -30.07 2.60 -4.91
N THR A 42 -30.58 2.30 -3.71
CA THR A 42 -31.97 2.61 -3.31
C THR A 42 -32.10 4.04 -2.77
N ASP A 43 -31.01 4.80 -2.76
CA ASP A 43 -30.98 6.19 -2.32
C ASP A 43 -31.62 7.13 -3.34
N ALA A 44 -31.96 8.35 -2.90
CA ALA A 44 -32.72 9.31 -3.70
C ALA A 44 -32.09 9.58 -5.09
N TYR A 45 -30.76 9.61 -5.18
CA TYR A 45 -30.05 9.78 -6.46
C TYR A 45 -30.25 8.58 -7.40
N GLY A 46 -30.07 7.36 -6.90
CA GLY A 46 -30.31 6.12 -7.65
C GLY A 46 -31.76 6.05 -8.13
N ILE A 47 -32.74 6.32 -7.27
CA ILE A 47 -34.17 6.28 -7.65
C ILE A 47 -34.50 7.30 -8.75
N LEU A 48 -33.97 8.53 -8.65
CA LEU A 48 -34.32 9.61 -9.58
C LEU A 48 -33.55 9.52 -10.91
N CYS A 49 -32.29 9.09 -10.89
CA CYS A 49 -31.40 9.17 -12.06
C CYS A 49 -31.21 7.83 -12.79
N SER A 50 -31.37 6.70 -12.10
CA SER A 50 -31.20 5.36 -12.68
C SER A 50 -32.03 5.08 -13.96
N PRO A 51 -33.33 5.44 -14.06
CA PRO A 51 -34.11 5.08 -15.24
C PRO A 51 -33.63 5.72 -16.55
N ILE A 52 -32.92 6.85 -16.48
CA ILE A 52 -32.37 7.54 -17.66
C ILE A 52 -30.90 7.18 -17.87
N LEU A 53 -30.10 7.10 -16.79
CA LEU A 53 -28.64 6.98 -16.90
C LEU A 53 -28.15 5.54 -16.90
N THR A 54 -28.82 4.60 -16.22
CA THR A 54 -28.36 3.21 -16.11
C THR A 54 -28.23 2.51 -17.48
N PRO A 55 -29.17 2.66 -18.43
CA PRO A 55 -29.00 2.10 -19.78
C PRO A 55 -27.80 2.71 -20.55
N LEU A 56 -27.40 3.92 -20.19
CA LEU A 56 -26.34 4.67 -20.86
C LEU A 56 -24.94 4.38 -20.29
N ILE A 57 -24.83 4.27 -18.96
CA ILE A 57 -23.54 4.22 -18.25
C ILE A 57 -23.42 3.16 -17.15
N GLY A 58 -24.44 2.35 -16.87
CA GLY A 58 -24.42 1.42 -15.72
C GLY A 58 -23.29 0.38 -15.77
N ALA A 59 -22.95 -0.12 -16.97
CA ALA A 59 -21.82 -1.03 -17.12
C ALA A 59 -20.46 -0.35 -16.86
N ILE A 60 -20.34 0.92 -17.24
CA ILE A 60 -19.13 1.73 -16.99
C ILE A 60 -18.98 1.98 -15.49
N GLU A 61 -20.06 2.30 -14.80
CA GLU A 61 -20.06 2.49 -13.34
C GLU A 61 -19.53 1.27 -12.60
N VAL A 62 -20.04 0.08 -12.92
CA VAL A 62 -19.58 -1.19 -12.32
C VAL A 62 -18.08 -1.42 -12.59
N GLN A 63 -17.65 -1.20 -13.84
CA GLN A 63 -16.24 -1.37 -14.19
C GLN A 63 -15.34 -0.36 -13.48
N CYS A 64 -15.76 0.91 -13.37
CA CYS A 64 -15.03 1.94 -12.65
C CYS A 64 -14.88 1.58 -11.16
N MET A 65 -15.96 1.13 -10.51
CA MET A 65 -15.92 0.69 -9.12
C MET A 65 -14.96 -0.48 -8.90
N ALA A 66 -14.97 -1.48 -9.80
CA ALA A 66 -14.04 -2.61 -9.76
C ALA A 66 -12.59 -2.18 -9.97
N THR A 67 -12.34 -1.24 -10.89
CA THR A 67 -11.00 -0.70 -11.15
C THR A 67 -10.47 0.09 -9.95
N ILE A 68 -11.30 0.92 -9.31
CA ILE A 68 -10.92 1.65 -8.09
C ILE A 68 -10.55 0.67 -6.97
N ALA A 69 -11.37 -0.37 -6.75
CA ALA A 69 -11.07 -1.39 -5.74
C ALA A 69 -9.76 -2.13 -6.03
N THR A 70 -9.51 -2.46 -7.29
CA THR A 70 -8.27 -3.12 -7.73
C THR A 70 -7.04 -2.22 -7.53
N ALA A 71 -7.17 -0.93 -7.86
CA ALA A 71 -6.11 0.05 -7.64
C ALA A 71 -5.80 0.19 -6.15
N ASN A 72 -6.83 0.22 -5.29
CA ASN A 72 -6.66 0.24 -3.84
C ASN A 72 -5.85 -0.95 -3.34
N ALA A 73 -6.26 -2.16 -3.72
CA ALA A 73 -5.59 -3.40 -3.33
C ALA A 73 -4.13 -3.46 -3.83
N ALA A 74 -3.84 -2.94 -5.02
CA ALA A 74 -2.49 -2.88 -5.55
C ALA A 74 -1.57 -1.93 -4.75
N VAL A 75 -2.10 -0.75 -4.35
CA VAL A 75 -1.35 0.21 -3.50
C VAL A 75 -1.12 -0.37 -2.11
N GLU A 76 -2.13 -1.01 -1.53
CA GLU A 76 -2.03 -1.68 -0.22
C GLU A 76 -0.99 -2.81 -0.23
N ALA A 77 -1.02 -3.67 -1.26
CA ALA A 77 -0.02 -4.72 -1.43
C ALA A 77 1.40 -4.15 -1.59
N THR A 78 1.54 -3.00 -2.26
CA THR A 78 2.82 -2.32 -2.41
C THR A 78 3.31 -1.76 -1.07
N ALA A 79 2.44 -1.12 -0.29
CA ALA A 79 2.77 -0.61 1.04
C ALA A 79 3.26 -1.74 1.96
N ALA A 80 2.52 -2.86 2.00
CA ALA A 80 2.89 -4.04 2.79
C ALA A 80 4.22 -4.66 2.33
N GLY A 81 4.47 -4.73 1.02
CA GLY A 81 5.73 -5.27 0.49
C GLY A 81 6.94 -4.42 0.86
N ILE A 82 6.80 -3.08 0.84
CA ILE A 82 7.86 -2.14 1.21
C ILE A 82 8.11 -2.18 2.72
N GLU A 83 7.06 -2.27 3.53
CA GLU A 83 7.18 -2.42 4.99
C GLU A 83 7.89 -3.74 5.36
N GLY A 84 7.50 -4.86 4.75
CA GLY A 84 8.19 -6.15 4.94
C GLY A 84 9.64 -6.15 4.45
N ALA A 85 9.98 -5.35 3.43
CA ALA A 85 11.36 -5.16 3.02
C ALA A 85 12.16 -4.43 4.11
N ALA A 86 11.60 -3.39 4.74
CA ALA A 86 12.25 -2.68 5.85
C ALA A 86 12.54 -3.62 7.04
N GLU A 87 11.55 -4.45 7.40
CA GLU A 87 11.70 -5.47 8.45
C GLU A 87 12.80 -6.48 8.13
N THR A 88 12.90 -6.90 6.87
CA THR A 88 13.95 -7.82 6.42
C THR A 88 15.34 -7.21 6.55
N TYR A 89 15.50 -5.92 6.18
CA TYR A 89 16.77 -5.23 6.32
C TYR A 89 17.20 -5.10 7.78
N ASP A 90 16.29 -4.68 8.67
CA ASP A 90 16.58 -4.58 10.10
C ASP A 90 16.94 -5.93 10.72
N ALA A 91 16.23 -7.00 10.34
CA ALA A 91 16.53 -8.35 10.83
C ALA A 91 17.93 -8.83 10.39
N VAL A 92 18.32 -8.55 9.15
CA VAL A 92 19.67 -8.87 8.66
C VAL A 92 20.73 -8.04 9.38
N ASP A 93 20.51 -6.73 9.55
CA ASP A 93 21.46 -5.84 10.23
C ASP A 93 21.66 -6.22 11.70
N GLN A 94 20.57 -6.57 12.40
CA GLN A 94 20.63 -7.09 13.76
C GLN A 94 21.41 -8.41 13.82
N HIS A 95 21.12 -9.36 12.93
CA HIS A 95 21.81 -10.65 12.93
C HIS A 95 23.31 -10.51 12.66
N VAL A 96 23.69 -9.66 11.70
CA VAL A 96 25.09 -9.38 11.40
C VAL A 96 25.77 -8.68 12.58
N SER A 97 25.09 -7.73 13.22
CA SER A 97 25.60 -7.07 14.42
C SER A 97 25.89 -8.07 15.53
N GLU A 98 24.95 -8.97 15.85
CA GLU A 98 25.10 -10.03 16.85
C GLU A 98 26.30 -10.96 16.54
N LEU A 99 26.46 -11.37 15.28
CA LEU A 99 27.60 -12.18 14.84
C LEU A 99 28.94 -11.44 15.06
N LEU A 100 29.00 -10.16 14.69
CA LEU A 100 30.19 -9.34 14.88
C LEU A 100 30.52 -9.14 16.37
N GLU A 101 29.50 -9.00 17.22
CA GLU A 101 29.71 -8.92 18.68
C GLU A 101 30.27 -10.22 19.22
N SER A 102 29.74 -11.37 18.78
CA SER A 102 30.22 -12.69 19.16
C SER A 102 31.69 -12.87 18.80
N VAL A 103 32.06 -12.58 17.55
CA VAL A 103 33.46 -12.69 17.08
C VAL A 103 34.39 -11.75 17.85
N ARG A 104 33.94 -10.51 18.10
CA ARG A 104 34.71 -9.54 18.89
C ARG A 104 34.95 -10.03 20.33
N ASN A 105 33.94 -10.63 20.95
CA ASN A 105 34.06 -11.17 22.30
C ASN A 105 35.02 -12.36 22.34
N GLU A 106 34.92 -13.29 21.38
CA GLU A 106 35.84 -14.44 21.27
C GLU A 106 37.29 -14.00 21.08
N LEU A 107 37.54 -12.98 20.24
CA LEU A 107 38.89 -12.45 20.01
C LEU A 107 39.44 -11.63 21.18
N GLY A 108 38.57 -11.07 22.04
CA GLY A 108 38.96 -10.30 23.23
C GLY A 108 39.28 -11.17 24.45
N GLU A 109 38.86 -12.44 24.45
CA GLU A 109 39.17 -13.42 25.52
C GLU A 109 40.50 -14.19 25.28
N ILE A 110 41.23 -13.91 24.19
CA ILE A 110 42.56 -14.48 23.86
C ILE A 110 43.68 -13.49 24.19
#